data_AF-A0A251V278-F1
#
_entry.id   AF-A0A251V278-F1
#
_cell.length_a   1.000
_cell.length_b   1.000
_cell.length_c   1.000
_cell.angle_alpha   90.00
_cell.angle_beta   90.00
_cell.angle_gamma   90.00
#
_symmetry.space_group_name_H-M   'P 1'
#
loop_
_entity.id
_entity.type
_entity.pdbx_description
1 polymer ?
#
loop_
_entity_poly.entity_id
_entity_poly.type
_entity_poly.pdbx_seq_one_letter_code
_entity_poly.pdbx_strand_id
1 'polypeptide(L)' 'MVGRFSPLLGNSIEEVLRPKYEFLANAMQKPLEEVVEYPRYFSYSLEKKIKPRFWVIKGRNCECNLKDMLGADYMSV' A
#
# COMPACT_ATOMS: atom_id res chain seq x y z
N MET A 1 3.55 -1.81 16.23
CA MET A 1 4.59 -0.77 16.36
C MET A 1 5.82 -1.16 15.54
N VAL A 2 6.36 -0.20 14.79
CA VAL A 2 7.33 -0.30 13.66
C VAL A 2 8.60 -1.13 13.92
N GLY A 3 8.95 -1.41 15.18
CA GLY A 3 10.18 -2.13 15.55
C GLY A 3 10.32 -3.58 15.08
N ARG A 4 9.29 -4.19 14.45
CA ARG A 4 9.37 -5.56 13.88
C ARG A 4 9.34 -5.60 12.35
N PHE A 5 9.21 -4.46 11.67
CA PHE A 5 9.10 -4.45 10.22
C PHE A 5 10.46 -4.13 9.58
N SER A 6 11.33 -5.15 9.53
CA SER A 6 12.67 -5.08 8.96
C SER A 6 12.77 -4.37 7.59
N PRO A 7 11.78 -4.49 6.66
CA PRO A 7 11.82 -3.77 5.40
C PRO A 7 11.74 -2.24 5.53
N LEU A 8 11.11 -1.69 6.57
CA LEU A 8 11.06 -0.23 6.75
C LEU A 8 12.44 0.33 7.14
N LEU A 9 13.29 -0.47 7.77
CA LEU A 9 14.60 -0.05 8.27
C LEU A 9 15.72 -0.21 7.23
N GLY A 10 15.54 -1.08 6.25
CA GLY A 10 16.55 -1.35 5.20
C GLY A 10 16.30 -0.63 3.87
N ASN A 11 15.16 0.04 3.69
CA ASN A 11 14.82 0.73 2.45
C ASN A 11 15.14 2.22 2.54
N SER A 12 15.64 2.80 1.44
CA SER A 12 15.81 4.25 1.30
C SER A 12 14.49 4.98 1.58
N ILE A 13 14.49 5.90 2.55
CA ILE A 13 13.29 6.69 2.87
C ILE A 13 12.86 7.50 1.64
N GLU A 14 13.80 8.19 1.00
CA GLU A 14 13.54 9.08 -0.12
C GLU A 14 13.09 8.33 -1.37
N GLU A 15 13.74 7.21 -1.69
CA GLU A 15 13.52 6.52 -2.96
C GLU A 15 12.40 5.47 -2.90
N VAL A 16 12.10 4.93 -1.71
CA VAL A 16 11.17 3.80 -1.57
C VAL A 16 9.97 4.13 -0.71
N LEU A 17 10.16 4.73 0.46
CA LEU A 17 9.06 4.95 1.42
C LEU A 17 8.24 6.19 1.06
N ARG A 18 8.90 7.31 0.75
CA ARG A 18 8.25 8.57 0.39
C ARG A 18 7.34 8.42 -0.84
N PRO A 19 7.76 7.82 -1.97
CA PRO A 19 6.90 7.70 -3.14
C PRO A 19 5.67 6.81 -2.89
N LYS A 20 5.79 5.79 -2.03
CA LYS A 20 4.66 4.96 -1.61
C LYS A 20 3.71 5.74 -0.73
N TYR A 21 4.22 6.48 0.26
CA TYR A 21 3.40 7.32 1.12
C TYR A 21 2.67 8.42 0.34
N GLU A 22 3.36 9.11 -0.57
CA GLU A 22 2.74 10.12 -1.44
C GLU A 22 1.63 9.53 -2.30
N PHE A 23 1.81 8.31 -2.81
CA PHE A 23 0.74 7.64 -3.56
C PHE A 23 -0.47 7.31 -2.67
N LEU A 24 -0.24 6.84 -1.44
CA LEU A 24 -1.30 6.59 -0.45
C LEU A 24 -2.11 7.87 -0.17
N ALA A 25 -1.42 8.96 0.16
CA ALA A 25 -2.06 10.21 0.57
C ALA A 25 -2.71 10.94 -0.62
N ASN A 26 -1.99 11.08 -1.74
CA ASN A 26 -2.42 11.95 -2.83
C ASN A 26 -3.28 11.24 -3.87
N ALA A 27 -2.95 10.00 -4.22
CA ALA A 27 -3.69 9.27 -5.26
C ALA A 27 -4.83 8.44 -4.66
N MET A 28 -4.53 7.69 -3.60
CA MET A 28 -5.52 6.83 -2.95
C MET A 28 -6.40 7.57 -1.94
N GLN A 29 -6.01 8.77 -1.51
CA GLN A 29 -6.73 9.58 -0.52
C GLN A 29 -7.01 8.80 0.77
N LYS A 30 -6.04 7.97 1.19
CA LYS A 30 -6.15 7.14 2.39
C LYS A 30 -5.39 7.76 3.58
N PRO A 31 -5.94 7.62 4.80
CA PRO A 31 -5.32 8.14 6.00
C PRO A 31 -4.09 7.30 6.40
N LEU A 32 -3.20 7.87 7.22
CA LEU A 32 -1.96 7.21 7.66
C LEU A 32 -2.26 5.95 8.52
N GLU A 33 -3.38 5.96 9.22
CA GLU A 33 -3.88 4.89 10.07
C GLU A 33 -3.95 3.55 9.31
N GLU A 34 -4.31 3.58 8.01
CA GLU A 34 -4.36 2.38 7.17
C GLU A 34 -3.00 1.67 7.04
N VAL A 35 -1.89 2.41 6.96
CA VAL A 35 -0.56 1.79 6.92
C VAL A 35 -0.04 1.40 8.30
N VAL A 36 -0.57 2.01 9.37
CA VAL A 36 -0.30 1.57 10.75
C VAL A 36 -0.97 0.22 11.01
N GLU A 37 -2.20 0.04 10.54
CA GLU A 37 -2.95 -1.22 10.62
C GLU A 37 -2.40 -2.28 9.65
N TYR A 38 -1.94 -1.85 8.46
CA TYR A 38 -1.42 -2.75 7.44
C TYR A 38 -0.01 -2.34 6.93
N PRO A 39 1.03 -2.46 7.78
CA PRO A 39 2.39 -2.04 7.43
C PRO A 39 3.00 -2.83 6.28
N ARG A 40 2.43 -4.00 5.95
CA ARG A 40 2.79 -4.80 4.77
C ARG A 40 2.66 -4.02 3.46
N TYR A 41 1.89 -2.95 3.43
CA TYR A 41 1.84 -1.98 2.33
C TYR A 41 3.24 -1.64 1.79
N PHE A 42 4.18 -1.29 2.67
CA PHE A 42 5.52 -0.86 2.26
C PHE A 42 6.40 -1.98 1.70
N SER A 43 6.05 -3.25 1.92
CA SER A 43 6.73 -4.39 1.30
C SER A 43 6.31 -4.61 -0.16
N TYR A 44 5.20 -4.04 -0.61
CA TYR A 44 4.76 -4.23 -1.99
C TYR A 44 5.43 -3.25 -2.95
N SER A 45 5.62 -3.68 -4.19
CA SER A 45 6.10 -2.80 -5.27
C SER A 45 5.03 -1.77 -5.62
N LEU A 46 5.43 -0.50 -5.68
CA LEU A 46 4.56 0.61 -6.07
C LEU A 46 4.04 0.40 -7.50
N GLU A 47 4.95 0.14 -8.44
CA GLU A 47 4.65 0.00 -9.87
C GLU A 47 4.02 -1.34 -10.21
N LYS A 48 4.48 -2.46 -9.62
CA LYS A 48 4.02 -3.79 -10.02
C LYS A 48 2.75 -4.26 -9.30
N LYS A 49 2.40 -3.67 -8.14
CA LYS A 49 1.26 -4.17 -7.34
C LYS A 49 0.32 -3.10 -6.83
N ILE A 50 0.84 -2.03 -6.19
CA ILE A 50 0.00 -1.01 -5.56
C ILE A 50 -0.79 -0.23 -6.62
N LYS A 51 -0.10 0.40 -7.57
CA LYS A 51 -0.74 1.19 -8.64
C LYS A 51 -1.71 0.35 -9.48
N PRO A 52 -1.34 -0.82 -10.04
CA PRO A 52 -2.25 -1.59 -10.88
C PRO A 52 -3.56 -1.97 -10.17
N ARG A 53 -3.49 -2.42 -8.91
CA ARG A 53 -4.70 -2.81 -8.17
C ARG A 53 -5.58 -1.62 -7.81
N PHE A 54 -4.98 -0.51 -7.40
CA PHE A 54 -5.73 0.72 -7.12
C PHE A 54 -6.54 1.17 -8.34
N TRP A 55 -5.92 1.22 -9.52
CA TRP A 55 -6.62 1.66 -10.74
C TRP A 55 -7.77 0.73 -11.16
N VAL A 56 -7.62 -0.58 -10.97
CA VAL A 56 -8.71 -1.54 -11.20
C VAL A 56 -9.89 -1.28 -10.27
N ILE A 57 -9.63 -1.06 -8.98
CA ILE A 57 -10.67 -0.80 -7.97
C ILE A 57 -11.35 0.55 -8.21
N LYS A 58 -10.56 1.60 -8.49
CA LYS A 58 -11.05 2.93 -8.82
C LYS A 58 -11.94 2.91 -10.07
N GLY A 59 -11.57 2.15 -11.10
CA GLY A 59 -12.39 1.98 -12.29
C GLY A 59 -13.72 1.25 -12.05
N ARG A 60 -13.81 0.45 -10.99
CA ARG A 60 -15.04 -0.23 -10.54
C ARG A 60 -15.88 0.63 -9.58
N ASN A 61 -15.41 1.82 -9.23
CA ASN A 61 -16.04 2.70 -8.25
C ASN A 61 -16.28 2.01 -6.89
N CYS A 62 -15.37 1.10 -6.52
CA CYS A 62 -15.39 0.40 -5.24
C CYS A 62 -14.38 1.02 -4.27
N GLU A 63 -14.71 1.05 -2.99
CA GLU A 63 -13.78 1.43 -1.92
C GLU A 63 -13.46 0.19 -1.07
N CYS A 64 -12.19 0.04 -0.69
CA CYS A 64 -11.74 -1.03 0.21
C CYS A 64 -10.47 -0.59 0.94
N ASN A 65 -10.19 -1.20 2.08
CA ASN A 65 -8.96 -0.93 2.85
C ASN A 65 -7.73 -1.55 2.17
N LEU A 66 -6.53 -1.19 2.64
CA LEU A 66 -5.27 -1.69 2.08
C LEU A 66 -5.13 -3.21 2.18
N LYS A 67 -5.64 -3.82 3.25
CA LYS A 67 -5.56 -5.26 3.47
C LYS A 67 -6.39 -6.02 2.42
N ASP A 68 -7.60 -5.56 2.14
CA ASP A 68 -8.48 -6.14 1.13
C ASP A 68 -7.88 -5.92 -0.26
N MET A 69 -7.45 -4.70 -0.56
CA MET A 69 -6.85 -4.39 -1.87
C MET A 69 -5.57 -5.20 -2.16
N LEU A 70 -4.67 -5.33 -1.18
CA LEU A 70 -3.30 -5.83 -1.41
C LEU A 70 -3.03 -7.21 -0.84
N GLY A 71 -3.92 -7.71 0.00
CA GLY A 71 -3.87 -9.03 0.61
C GLY A 71 -3.80 -10.16 -0.42
N ALA A 72 -3.41 -11.33 0.07
CA ALA A 72 -3.30 -12.54 -0.73
C ALA A 72 -4.67 -13.12 -1.13
N ASP A 73 -5.73 -12.83 -0.36
CA ASP A 73 -7.05 -13.47 -0.51
C ASP A 73 -7.88 -12.99 -1.71
N TYR A 74 -7.60 -11.81 -2.27
CA TYR A 74 -8.46 -11.24 -3.32
C TYR A 74 -8.18 -11.76 -4.74
N MET A 75 -7.22 -12.67 -4.93
CA MET A 75 -6.89 -13.25 -6.25
C MET A 75 -6.88 -14.79 -6.25
N SER A 76 -7.52 -15.44 -5.27
CA SER A 76 -7.84 -16.87 -5.34
C SER A 76 -9.24 -17.05 -5.94
N VAL A 77 -9.39 -16.67 -7.20
CA VAL A 77 -10.48 -17.12 -8.09
C VAL A 77 -9.91 -17.30 -9.49
#